data_AF-A0A218ZTA2-F1
#
_entry.id   AF-A0A218ZTA2-F1
#
_cell.length_a   1.000
_cell.length_b   1.000
_cell.length_c   1.000
_cell.angle_alpha   90.00
_cell.angle_beta   90.00
_cell.angle_gamma   90.00
#
_symmetry.space_group_name_H-M   'P 1'
#
loop_
_entity.id
_entity.type
_entity.pdbx_description
1 polymer ?
#
loop_
_entity_poly.entity_id
_entity_poly.type
_entity_poly.pdbx_seq_one_letter_code
_entity_poly.pdbx_strand_id
1 'polypeptide(L)'
;MKYEEGRRQKALEIAVRRKTKQEREHWIVPSQSGSHFVCYAMNEPICTCPDFENRKVACKHIIAVELTKYRIVDREGNVIIQESKRVTYSQDWTSYNIAQNEEVKLFDQLLSDLVSSVEDAS
;
A
#
# COMPACT_ATOMS: atom_id res chain seq x y z
N MET A 1 6.78 -1.47 -6.96
CA MET A 1 5.93 -2.20 -7.91
C MET A 1 6.43 -1.90 -9.31
N LYS A 2 6.95 -2.90 -10.04
CA LYS A 2 7.29 -2.74 -11.47
C LYS A 2 6.01 -2.93 -12.27
N TYR A 3 5.33 -1.84 -12.62
CA TYR A 3 4.24 -1.90 -13.58
C TYR A 3 4.83 -2.23 -14.96
N GLU A 4 4.14 -3.02 -15.79
CA GLU A 4 4.56 -3.22 -17.19
C GLU A 4 4.64 -1.86 -17.90
N GLU A 5 5.78 -1.57 -18.53
CA GLU A 5 6.12 -0.26 -19.11
C GLU A 5 5.00 0.30 -20.01
N GLY A 6 4.40 -0.57 -20.83
CA GLY A 6 3.29 -0.20 -21.71
C GLY A 6 1.99 0.19 -20.99
N ARG A 7 1.71 -0.36 -19.80
CA ARG A 7 0.55 0.06 -18.99
C ARG A 7 0.78 1.42 -18.35
N ARG A 8 2.00 1.66 -17.88
CA ARG A 8 2.41 2.92 -17.27
C ARG A 8 2.32 4.08 -18.25
N GLN A 9 2.84 3.92 -19.47
CA GLN A 9 2.79 4.96 -20.49
C GLN A 9 1.35 5.39 -20.83
N LYS A 10 0.44 4.42 -20.96
CA LYS A 10 -0.99 4.70 -21.20
C LYS A 10 -1.66 5.34 -20.00
N ALA A 11 -1.30 4.94 -18.79
CA ALA A 11 -1.82 5.54 -17.56
C ALA A 11 -1.38 7.00 -17.42
N LEU A 12 -0.13 7.31 -17.75
CA LEU A 12 0.40 8.68 -17.80
C LEU A 12 -0.37 9.53 -18.81
N GLU A 13 -0.61 9.00 -20.01
CA GLU A 13 -1.40 9.69 -21.02
C GLU A 13 -2.81 10.01 -20.51
N ILE A 14 -3.47 9.05 -19.85
CA ILE A 14 -4.80 9.26 -19.27
C ILE A 14 -4.75 10.33 -18.18
N ALA A 15 -3.79 10.27 -17.25
CA ALA A 15 -3.67 11.23 -16.15
C ALA A 15 -3.35 12.67 -16.63
N VAL A 16 -2.56 12.81 -17.70
CA VAL A 16 -2.15 14.12 -18.25
C VAL A 16 -3.20 14.68 -19.20
N ARG A 17 -3.64 13.89 -20.20
CA ARG A 17 -4.52 14.36 -21.28
C ARG A 17 -5.98 14.35 -20.90
N ARG A 18 -6.41 13.43 -20.02
CA ARG A 18 -7.82 13.23 -19.73
C ARG A 18 -8.12 13.59 -18.28
N LYS A 19 -9.10 14.47 -18.07
CA LYS A 19 -9.49 14.91 -16.72
C LYS A 19 -10.15 13.75 -15.97
N THR A 20 -9.40 13.07 -15.10
CA THR A 20 -9.96 12.15 -14.11
C THR A 20 -10.73 12.96 -13.07
N LYS A 21 -11.99 12.62 -12.83
CA LYS A 21 -12.84 13.34 -11.87
C LYS A 21 -12.98 12.49 -10.60
N GLN A 22 -12.72 13.07 -9.44
CA GLN A 22 -13.06 12.44 -8.16
C GLN A 22 -14.51 12.78 -7.80
N GLU A 23 -15.30 11.76 -7.46
CA GLU A 23 -16.70 11.91 -7.05
C GLU A 23 -16.95 11.08 -5.79
N ARG A 24 -17.07 11.77 -4.64
CA ARG A 24 -17.21 11.17 -3.30
C ARG A 24 -16.13 10.09 -3.07
N GLU A 25 -16.52 8.82 -3.16
CA GLU A 25 -15.69 7.65 -2.84
C GLU A 25 -15.11 6.94 -4.09
N HIS A 26 -15.46 7.43 -5.28
CA HIS A 26 -15.07 6.80 -6.55
C HIS A 26 -14.39 7.82 -7.48
N TRP A 27 -13.54 7.32 -8.36
CA TRP A 27 -12.87 8.09 -9.40
C TRP A 27 -13.43 7.69 -10.77
N ILE A 28 -13.82 8.69 -11.54
CA ILE A 28 -14.29 8.52 -12.91
C ILE A 28 -13.10 8.72 -13.84
N VAL A 29 -12.70 7.64 -14.50
CA VAL A 29 -11.55 7.60 -15.39
C VAL A 29 -12.03 7.45 -16.84
N PRO A 30 -11.80 8.44 -17.71
CA PRO A 30 -12.21 8.38 -19.11
C PRO A 30 -11.37 7.37 -19.92
N SER A 31 -12.05 6.48 -20.62
CA SER A 31 -11.52 5.43 -21.48
C SER A 31 -11.84 5.68 -22.95
N GLN A 32 -11.27 4.90 -23.86
CA GLN A 32 -11.59 5.03 -25.30
C GLN A 32 -13.01 4.55 -25.60
N SER A 33 -13.55 3.63 -24.80
CA SER A 33 -14.85 3.00 -25.00
C SER A 33 -15.94 3.53 -24.04
N GLY A 34 -15.70 4.66 -23.35
CA GLY A 34 -16.59 5.20 -22.32
C GLY A 34 -15.82 5.66 -21.10
N SER A 35 -16.41 5.55 -19.91
CA SER A 35 -15.75 5.86 -18.63
C SER A 35 -15.77 4.65 -17.72
N HIS A 36 -14.72 4.47 -16.92
CA HIS A 36 -14.64 3.44 -15.89
C HIS A 36 -14.57 4.07 -14.51
N PHE A 37 -15.05 3.33 -13.51
CA PHE A 37 -15.03 3.76 -12.13
C PHE A 37 -13.89 3.05 -11.41
N VAL A 38 -13.17 3.78 -10.57
CA VAL A 38 -12.12 3.27 -9.68
C VAL A 38 -12.50 3.62 -8.24
N CYS A 39 -12.72 2.61 -7.40
CA CYS A 39 -12.92 2.76 -5.96
C CYS A 39 -11.75 2.19 -5.17
N TYR A 40 -11.67 2.57 -3.89
CA TYR A 40 -10.74 1.99 -2.94
C TYR A 40 -11.55 1.31 -1.84
N ALA A 41 -11.67 -0.02 -1.90
CA ALA A 41 -12.32 -0.80 -0.85
C ALA A 41 -11.23 -1.34 0.09
N MET A 42 -11.31 -1.05 1.39
CA MET A 42 -10.27 -1.47 2.37
C MET A 42 -8.84 -1.12 1.92
N ASN A 43 -8.66 0.05 1.30
CA ASN A 43 -7.39 0.52 0.74
C ASN A 43 -6.87 -0.25 -0.50
N GLU A 44 -7.64 -1.20 -1.03
CA GLU A 44 -7.36 -1.89 -2.30
C GLU A 44 -8.07 -1.21 -3.47
N PRO A 45 -7.36 -0.88 -4.56
CA PRO A 45 -7.97 -0.25 -5.72
C PRO A 45 -8.74 -1.27 -6.55
N ILE A 46 -10.02 -0.98 -6.78
CA ILE A 46 -10.94 -1.78 -7.61
C ILE A 46 -11.34 -0.95 -8.81
N CYS A 47 -11.32 -1.54 -10.02
CA CYS A 47 -11.75 -0.87 -11.24
C CYS A 47 -12.83 -1.67 -11.98
N THR A 48 -13.83 -0.98 -12.53
CA THR A 48 -14.92 -1.58 -13.31
C THR A 48 -14.56 -1.88 -14.77
N CYS A 49 -13.26 -1.85 -15.14
CA CYS A 49 -12.83 -2.14 -16.51
C CYS A 49 -12.59 -3.64 -16.73
N PRO A 50 -12.78 -4.15 -17.96
CA PRO A 50 -12.61 -5.59 -18.25
C PRO A 50 -11.18 -6.10 -18.02
N ASP A 51 -10.15 -5.25 -18.13
CA ASP A 51 -8.75 -5.64 -17.83
C ASP A 51 -8.57 -6.01 -16.35
N PHE A 52 -9.26 -5.29 -15.45
CA PHE A 52 -9.24 -5.56 -14.01
C PHE A 52 -10.10 -6.78 -13.65
N GLU A 53 -11.28 -6.92 -14.26
CA GLU A 53 -12.16 -8.07 -14.02
C GLU A 53 -11.47 -9.41 -14.36
N ASN A 54 -10.77 -9.45 -15.50
CA ASN A 54 -10.09 -10.67 -15.96
C ASN A 54 -8.81 -10.98 -15.18
N ARG A 55 -8.01 -9.95 -14.83
CA ARG A 55 -6.66 -10.17 -14.26
C ARG A 55 -6.58 -9.92 -12.76
N LYS A 56 -7.49 -9.14 -12.19
CA LYS A 56 -7.50 -8.66 -10.80
C LYS A 56 -6.17 -8.02 -10.36
N VAL A 57 -5.45 -7.39 -11.30
CA VAL A 57 -4.23 -6.63 -11.05
C VAL A 57 -4.42 -5.16 -11.43
N ALA A 58 -3.56 -4.27 -10.92
CA ALA A 58 -3.62 -2.84 -11.20
C ALA A 58 -3.64 -2.54 -12.72
N CYS A 59 -4.81 -2.12 -13.21
CA CYS A 59 -5.00 -1.74 -14.60
C CYS A 59 -4.53 -0.30 -14.85
N LYS A 60 -4.44 0.10 -16.12
CA LYS A 60 -4.05 1.47 -16.52
C LYS A 60 -4.90 2.58 -15.88
N HIS A 61 -6.16 2.30 -15.53
CA HIS A 61 -7.05 3.28 -14.90
C HIS A 61 -6.72 3.50 -13.41
N ILE A 62 -6.42 2.41 -12.69
CA ILE A 62 -5.96 2.49 -11.30
C ILE A 62 -4.66 3.26 -11.24
N ILE A 63 -3.70 2.91 -12.12
CA ILE A 63 -2.42 3.61 -12.20
C ILE A 63 -2.64 5.09 -12.53
N ALA A 64 -3.56 5.44 -13.44
CA ALA A 64 -3.85 6.84 -13.76
C ALA A 64 -4.41 7.60 -12.55
N VAL A 65 -5.27 6.99 -11.75
CA VAL A 65 -5.79 7.59 -10.51
C VAL A 65 -4.70 7.77 -9.47
N GLU A 66 -3.82 6.79 -9.29
CA GLU A 66 -2.65 6.94 -8.42
C GLU A 66 -1.77 8.11 -8.88
N LEU A 67 -1.45 8.19 -10.18
CA LEU A 67 -0.67 9.29 -10.74
C LEU A 67 -1.34 10.65 -10.53
N THR A 68 -2.68 10.74 -10.68
CA THR A 68 -3.42 11.97 -10.40
C THR A 68 -3.39 12.33 -8.91
N LYS A 69 -3.55 11.35 -8.01
CA LYS A 69 -3.53 11.58 -6.55
C LYS A 69 -2.17 12.08 -6.07
N TYR A 70 -1.07 11.55 -6.61
CA TYR A 70 0.30 11.93 -6.26
C TYR A 70 0.86 13.05 -7.13
N ARG A 71 0.02 13.72 -7.94
CA ARG A 71 0.41 14.85 -8.76
C ARG A 71 0.65 16.06 -7.85
N ILE A 72 1.92 16.39 -7.60
CA ILE A 72 2.30 17.64 -6.95
C ILE A 72 2.51 18.68 -8.06
N VAL A 73 1.90 19.84 -7.92
CA VAL A 73 2.12 20.98 -8.81
C VAL A 73 3.04 21.95 -8.07
N ASP A 74 4.20 22.23 -8.65
CA ASP A 74 5.13 23.20 -8.07
C ASP A 74 4.61 24.64 -8.22
N ARG A 75 5.20 25.61 -7.51
CA ARG A 75 4.77 27.03 -7.57
C ARG A 75 4.91 27.63 -8.97
N GLU A 76 5.78 27.06 -9.80
CA GLU A 76 5.97 27.44 -11.21
C GLU A 76 5.03 26.69 -12.18
N GLY A 77 4.08 25.90 -11.68
CA GLY A 77 3.10 25.17 -12.50
C GLY A 77 3.65 23.88 -13.14
N ASN A 78 4.88 23.50 -12.80
CA ASN A 78 5.49 22.25 -13.26
C ASN A 78 4.86 21.05 -12.55
N VAL A 79 4.53 20.02 -13.33
CA VAL A 79 3.92 18.79 -12.82
C VAL A 79 5.01 17.81 -12.41
N ILE A 80 5.18 17.62 -11.10
CA ILE A 80 6.08 16.62 -10.53
C ILE A 80 5.26 15.41 -10.08
N ILE A 81 5.57 14.24 -10.64
CA ILE A 81 4.93 12.97 -10.29
C ILE A 81 5.82 12.30 -9.24
N GLN A 82 5.42 12.34 -7.97
CA GLN A 82 6.12 11.58 -6.94
C GLN A 82 5.65 10.12 -7.00
N GLU A 83 6.57 9.18 -7.28
CA GLU A 83 6.28 7.77 -7.12
C GLU A 83 6.12 7.44 -5.63
N SER A 84 4.93 7.00 -5.23
CA SER A 84 4.73 6.40 -3.90
C SER A 84 5.42 5.05 -3.84
N LYS A 85 6.68 5.05 -3.41
CA LYS A 85 7.37 3.84 -3.01
C LYS A 85 6.66 3.33 -1.75
N ARG A 86 5.84 2.27 -1.86
CA ARG A 86 5.38 1.53 -0.67
C ARG A 86 6.62 1.22 0.16
N VAL A 87 6.66 1.73 1.38
CA VAL A 87 7.68 1.34 2.36
C VAL A 87 7.33 -0.08 2.78
N THR A 88 7.80 -1.06 2.00
CA THR A 88 7.87 -2.43 2.47
C THR A 88 8.96 -2.45 3.51
N TYR A 89 8.60 -2.27 4.78
CA TYR A 89 9.51 -2.54 5.89
C TYR A 89 9.97 -4.00 5.72
N SER A 90 11.26 -4.20 5.51
CA SER A 90 11.84 -5.53 5.66
C SER A 90 11.61 -5.92 7.11
N GLN A 91 10.70 -6.87 7.36
CA GLN A 91 10.49 -7.37 8.71
C GLN A 91 11.78 -8.09 9.14
N ASP A 92 12.56 -7.43 9.98
CA ASP A 92 13.69 -8.04 10.66
C ASP A 92 13.16 -8.89 11.81
N TRP A 93 12.74 -10.10 11.45
CA TRP A 93 12.25 -11.11 12.39
C TRP A 93 13.32 -11.53 13.40
N THR A 94 14.61 -11.33 13.09
CA THR A 94 15.73 -11.69 13.98
C THR A 94 15.74 -10.80 15.20
N SER A 95 15.58 -9.49 15.03
CA SER A 95 15.51 -8.53 16.14
C SER A 95 14.27 -8.76 17.03
N TYR A 96 13.12 -9.06 16.43
CA TYR A 96 11.89 -9.39 17.17
C TYR A 96 12.02 -10.69 17.99
N ASN A 97 12.60 -11.75 17.41
CA ASN A 97 12.81 -13.02 18.10
C ASN A 97 13.84 -12.93 19.23
N ILE A 98 14.84 -12.05 19.12
CA ILE A 98 15.81 -11.82 20.20
C ILE A 98 15.11 -11.17 21.40
N ALA A 99 14.35 -10.09 21.16
CA ALA A 99 13.62 -9.40 22.23
C ALA A 99 12.65 -10.34 22.97
N GLN A 100 11.90 -11.18 22.24
CA GLN A 100 10.96 -12.13 22.87
C GLN A 100 11.65 -13.22 23.70
N ASN A 101 12.83 -13.69 23.29
CA ASN A 101 13.58 -14.71 24.03
C ASN A 101 14.27 -14.13 25.29
N GLU A 102 14.70 -12.87 25.26
CA GLU A 102 15.24 -12.22 26.44
C GLU A 102 14.16 -12.00 27.51
N GLU A 103 12.95 -11.63 27.11
CA GLU A 103 11.83 -11.43 28.03
C GLU A 103 11.44 -12.73 28.75
N VAL A 104 11.39 -13.86 28.03
CA VAL A 104 11.11 -15.18 28.63
C VAL A 104 12.20 -15.61 29.60
N LYS A 105 13.48 -15.34 29.31
CA LYS A 105 14.60 -15.65 30.22
C LYS A 105 14.52 -14.87 31.52
N LEU A 106 14.22 -13.58 31.44
CA LEU A 106 14.06 -12.73 32.63
C LEU A 106 12.87 -13.18 33.47
N PHE A 107 11.76 -13.52 32.83
CA PHE A 107 10.57 -14.04 33.52
C PHE A 107 10.86 -15.37 34.24
N ASP A 108 11.56 -16.30 33.59
CA ASP A 108 11.93 -17.59 34.16
C ASP A 108 12.92 -17.45 35.34
N GLN A 109 13.87 -16.51 35.23
CA GLN A 109 14.76 -16.17 36.35
C GLN A 109 14.00 -15.61 37.55
N LEU A 110 13.06 -14.70 37.33
CA LEU A 110 12.23 -14.13 38.40
C LEU A 110 11.33 -15.19 39.05
N LEU A 111 10.75 -16.09 38.26
CA LEU A 111 9.97 -17.22 38.77
C LEU A 111 10.83 -18.18 39.59
N SER A 112 12.01 -18.54 39.09
CA SER A 112 12.95 -19.42 39.80
C SER A 112 13.39 -18.81 41.13
N ASP A 113 13.67 -17.51 41.17
CA ASP A 113 14.03 -16.79 42.40
C ASP A 113 12.88 -16.79 43.41
N LEU A 114 11.65 -16.52 42.93
CA LEU A 114 10.45 -16.52 43.76
C LEU A 114 10.15 -17.91 44.33
N VAL A 115 10.25 -18.97 43.52
CA VAL A 115 10.04 -20.36 43.97
C VAL A 115 11.15 -20.82 44.91
N SER A 116 12.40 -20.42 44.68
CA SER A 116 13.52 -20.78 45.58
C SER A 116 13.42 -20.09 46.95
N SER A 117 12.72 -18.96 47.03
CA SER A 117 12.49 -18.23 48.29
C SER A 117 11.41 -18.84 49.18
N VAL A 118 10.59 -19.73 48.63
CA VAL A 118 9.58 -20.48 49.39
C VAL A 118 10.27 -21.72 49.96
N GLU A 119 10.62 -21.70 51.24
CA GLU A 119 11.01 -22.92 51.95
C GLU A 119 9.83 -23.90 51.92
N ASP A 120 10.08 -25.14 51.50
CA ASP A 120 9.11 -26.24 51.60
C ASP A 120 8.67 -26.38 53.07
N ALA A 121 7.50 -25.83 53.39
CA ALA A 121 6.84 -26.01 54.68
C ALA A 121 6.46 -27.49 54.82
N SER A 122 7.43 -28.28 55.29
CA SER A 122 7.31 -29.69 55.66
C SER A 122 6.83 -29.84 57.09
#